data_AF-A0A7X4CIB0-F1
#
_entry.id   AF-A0A7X4CIB0-F1
#
_cell.length_a   1.000
_cell.length_b   1.000
_cell.length_c   1.000
_cell.angle_alpha   90.00
_cell.angle_beta   90.00
_cell.angle_gamma   90.00
#
_symmetry.space_group_name_H-M   'P 1'
#
loop_
_entity.id
_entity.type
_entity.pdbx_description
1 polymer ?
#
loop_
_entity_poly.entity_id
_entity_poly.type
_entity_poly.pdbx_seq_one_letter_code
_entity_poly.pdbx_strand_id
1 'polypeptide(L)'
;MNFLMATNVFDMPASLFARYLEFFDIESATPMQTWDQGTRRIYEELSAGFRDKLCLQRPVRKVFRQEAGVVVEDEDGHAEHFDDVVFSCNANQTMMILDKPNFIERWLLSAIRYESELHNHTVVHSDASVLPDIAAKPISTRSNHIEQFGTRPDNYEITYIMHNQQPWAKGSDKPCLVTYNPRSRIDESKIVKRWWFQHVVHDVRHIALLIHCFRLIQGKRGTWHCGAHTLINSQETCFVSGLVTARQMGADYPFQDAEARKWFNFYGSVMYGWRFRKAS
;
A
#
# COMPACT_ATOMS: atom_id res chain seq x y z
N MET A 1 -6.42 -5.10 -4.94
CA MET A 1 -4.96 -5.33 -5.02
C MET A 1 -4.68 -6.59 -4.20
N ASN A 2 -4.17 -7.65 -4.83
CA ASN A 2 -4.02 -8.95 -4.18
C ASN A 2 -2.84 -8.93 -3.20
N PHE A 3 -3.16 -9.18 -1.93
CA PHE A 3 -2.23 -9.16 -0.80
C PHE A 3 -1.02 -10.11 -0.97
N LEU A 4 -1.22 -11.21 -1.69
CA LEU A 4 -0.20 -12.22 -2.00
C LEU A 4 0.99 -11.68 -2.80
N MET A 5 0.84 -10.58 -3.53
CA MET A 5 1.91 -10.06 -4.37
C MET A 5 2.92 -9.21 -3.64
N ALA A 6 2.58 -8.67 -2.47
CA ALA A 6 3.47 -7.80 -1.72
C ALA A 6 4.36 -8.58 -0.75
N THR A 7 4.19 -9.90 -0.66
CA THR A 7 4.86 -10.73 0.33
C THR A 7 5.12 -12.09 -0.29
N ASN A 8 6.39 -12.46 -0.40
CA ASN A 8 6.80 -13.81 -0.75
C ASN A 8 5.96 -14.82 0.06
N VAL A 9 5.19 -15.67 -0.64
CA VAL A 9 4.23 -16.59 -0.02
C VAL A 9 4.87 -17.46 1.05
N PHE A 10 6.15 -17.79 0.88
CA PHE A 10 6.93 -18.61 1.81
C PHE A 10 7.33 -17.87 3.10
N ASP A 11 7.32 -16.54 3.10
CA ASP A 11 7.64 -15.70 4.26
C ASP A 11 6.38 -15.28 5.05
N MET A 12 5.19 -15.48 4.46
CA MET A 12 3.90 -15.14 5.06
C MET A 12 3.50 -16.14 6.17
N PRO A 13 2.93 -15.68 7.29
CA PRO A 13 2.33 -16.59 8.27
C PRO A 13 1.24 -17.47 7.64
N ALA A 14 1.32 -18.79 7.84
CA ALA A 14 0.38 -19.76 7.26
C ALA A 14 -1.09 -19.47 7.61
N SER A 15 -1.36 -18.93 8.80
CA SER A 15 -2.70 -18.52 9.21
C SER A 15 -3.25 -17.35 8.38
N LEU A 16 -2.39 -16.41 7.97
CA LEU A 16 -2.78 -15.29 7.10
C LEU A 16 -3.05 -15.80 5.69
N PHE A 17 -2.20 -16.70 5.19
CA PHE A 17 -2.40 -17.35 3.90
C PHE A 17 -3.72 -18.14 3.85
N ALA A 18 -4.01 -18.97 4.87
CA ALA A 18 -5.23 -19.75 4.93
C ALA A 18 -6.49 -18.87 4.92
N ARG A 19 -6.49 -17.76 5.68
CA ARG A 19 -7.57 -16.78 5.64
C ARG A 19 -7.71 -16.12 4.28
N TYR A 20 -6.61 -15.86 3.59
CA TYR A 20 -6.65 -15.29 2.24
C TYR A 20 -7.38 -16.21 1.25
N LEU A 21 -7.16 -17.52 1.36
CA LEU A 21 -7.85 -18.51 0.53
C LEU A 21 -9.37 -18.59 0.81
N GLU A 22 -9.84 -18.12 1.97
CA GLU A 22 -11.28 -17.97 2.23
C GLU A 22 -11.89 -16.78 1.45
N PHE A 23 -11.09 -15.76 1.12
CA PHE A 23 -11.56 -14.55 0.41
C PHE A 23 -11.34 -14.61 -1.11
N PHE A 24 -10.29 -15.28 -1.55
CA PHE A 24 -9.95 -15.43 -2.96
C PHE A 24 -10.00 -16.89 -3.34
N ASP A 25 -11.00 -17.23 -4.15
CA ASP A 25 -11.07 -18.53 -4.78
C ASP A 25 -9.89 -18.69 -5.75
N ILE A 26 -9.21 -19.83 -5.66
CA ILE A 26 -8.07 -20.17 -6.51
C ILE A 26 -8.55 -20.57 -7.92
N GLU A 27 -9.74 -21.16 -8.01
CA GLU A 27 -10.29 -21.73 -9.24
C GLU A 27 -11.15 -20.72 -10.02
N SER A 28 -11.83 -19.81 -9.32
CA SER A 28 -12.74 -18.84 -9.94
C SER A 28 -12.36 -17.38 -9.63
N ALA A 29 -12.51 -16.51 -10.63
CA ALA A 29 -12.32 -15.08 -10.42
C ALA A 29 -13.43 -14.52 -9.52
N THR A 30 -13.08 -14.10 -8.30
CA THR A 30 -13.98 -13.33 -7.44
C THR A 30 -14.22 -11.94 -8.05
N PRO A 31 -15.47 -11.58 -8.45
CA PRO A 31 -15.76 -10.24 -8.93
C PRO A 31 -15.46 -9.20 -7.84
N MET A 32 -14.66 -8.19 -8.17
CA MET A 32 -14.32 -7.15 -7.20
C MET A 32 -15.43 -6.09 -7.16
N GLN A 33 -15.66 -5.52 -5.97
CA GLN A 33 -16.33 -4.22 -5.89
C GLN A 33 -15.38 -3.15 -6.39
N THR A 34 -15.88 -2.28 -7.27
CA THR A 34 -15.11 -1.25 -7.94
C THR A 34 -15.82 0.08 -7.83
N TRP A 35 -15.06 1.15 -7.79
CA TRP A 35 -15.61 2.50 -7.78
C TRP A 35 -15.84 2.97 -9.21
N ASP A 36 -16.99 3.60 -9.46
CA ASP A 36 -17.24 4.28 -10.72
C ASP A 36 -16.17 5.35 -10.97
N GLN A 37 -15.62 5.39 -12.18
CA GLN A 37 -14.45 6.20 -12.57
C GLN A 37 -13.14 5.89 -11.80
N GLY A 38 -13.08 4.74 -11.12
CA GLY A 38 -11.90 4.25 -10.42
C GLY A 38 -11.64 4.94 -9.07
N THR A 39 -10.60 4.48 -8.38
CA THR A 39 -10.27 4.95 -7.02
C THR A 39 -9.78 6.40 -6.98
N ARG A 40 -9.37 6.97 -8.11
CA ARG A 40 -8.95 8.38 -8.21
C ARG A 40 -10.02 9.33 -7.71
N ARG A 41 -11.29 9.08 -8.07
CA ARG A 41 -12.42 9.92 -7.67
C ARG A 41 -12.58 10.00 -6.16
N ILE A 42 -12.31 8.90 -5.44
CA ILE A 42 -12.35 8.88 -3.97
C ILE A 42 -11.39 9.93 -3.40
N TYR A 43 -10.17 9.99 -3.91
CA TYR A 43 -9.17 10.95 -3.42
C TYR A 43 -9.50 12.39 -3.81
N GLU A 44 -10.08 12.61 -4.99
CA GLU A 44 -10.54 13.94 -5.41
C GLU A 44 -11.65 14.46 -4.49
N GLU A 45 -12.63 13.64 -4.17
CA GLU A 45 -13.72 14.00 -3.23
C GLU A 45 -13.19 14.17 -1.80
N LEU A 46 -12.36 13.25 -1.30
CA LEU A 46 -11.79 13.34 0.04
C LEU A 46 -10.92 14.59 0.24
N SER A 47 -10.24 15.06 -0.81
CA SER A 47 -9.35 16.22 -0.76
C SER A 47 -10.00 17.55 -1.10
N ALA A 48 -11.25 17.55 -1.54
CA ALA A 48 -11.94 18.75 -2.02
C ALA A 48 -11.92 19.90 -0.99
N GLY A 49 -12.09 19.59 0.30
CA GLY A 49 -12.14 20.57 1.39
C GLY A 49 -10.79 21.14 1.85
N PHE A 50 -9.66 20.65 1.33
CA PHE A 50 -8.31 21.11 1.71
C PHE A 50 -7.34 21.16 0.53
N ARG A 51 -7.87 21.31 -0.69
CA ARG A 51 -7.08 21.26 -1.92
C ARG A 51 -6.02 22.35 -2.00
N ASP A 52 -6.31 23.52 -1.44
CA ASP A 52 -5.40 24.66 -1.30
C ASP A 52 -4.19 24.37 -0.41
N LYS A 53 -4.29 23.37 0.48
CA LYS A 53 -3.22 22.94 1.37
C LYS A 53 -2.35 21.82 0.77
N LEU A 54 -2.74 21.29 -0.40
CA LEU A 54 -1.99 20.23 -1.06
C LEU A 54 -0.82 20.80 -1.86
N CYS A 55 0.40 20.50 -1.42
CA CYS A 55 1.61 20.82 -2.15
C CYS A 55 2.03 19.66 -3.06
N LEU A 56 1.59 19.69 -4.32
CA LEU A 56 1.98 18.69 -5.33
C LEU A 56 3.33 19.02 -5.96
N GLN A 57 4.05 18.01 -6.46
CA GLN A 57 5.38 18.17 -7.07
C GLN A 57 6.40 18.85 -6.14
N ARG A 58 6.21 18.68 -4.84
CA ARG A 58 7.02 19.31 -3.80
C ARG A 58 7.61 18.25 -2.86
N PRO A 59 8.61 17.49 -3.32
CA PRO A 59 9.20 16.41 -2.54
C PRO A 59 9.88 16.96 -1.28
N VAL A 60 9.65 16.29 -0.15
CA VAL A 60 10.32 16.61 1.11
C VAL A 60 11.76 16.09 1.06
N ARG A 61 12.72 16.99 1.26
CA ARG A 61 14.16 16.70 1.29
C ARG A 61 14.61 16.28 2.68
N LYS A 62 14.22 17.03 3.72
CA LYS A 62 14.64 16.77 5.10
C LYS A 62 13.60 17.21 6.11
N VAL A 63 13.54 16.51 7.24
CA VAL A 63 12.69 16.85 8.39
C VAL A 63 13.55 16.96 9.64
N PHE A 64 13.57 18.14 10.25
CA PHE A 64 14.33 18.45 11.46
C PHE A 64 13.40 18.55 12.65
N ARG A 65 13.75 17.89 13.76
CA ARG A 65 12.99 17.95 15.02
C ARG A 65 13.75 18.81 16.02
N GLN A 66 13.14 19.91 16.43
CA GLN A 66 13.69 20.92 17.32
C GLN A 66 12.87 20.98 18.62
N GLU A 67 13.32 21.74 19.61
CA GLU A 67 12.56 21.93 20.86
C GLU A 67 11.22 22.64 20.63
N ALA A 68 11.18 23.57 19.67
CA ALA A 68 10.00 24.36 19.32
C ALA A 68 9.05 23.69 18.32
N GLY A 69 9.35 22.48 17.84
CA GLY A 69 8.52 21.76 16.86
C GLY A 69 9.33 21.05 15.78
N VAL A 70 8.77 20.99 14.58
CA VAL A 70 9.30 20.30 13.40
C VAL A 70 9.49 21.29 12.26
N VAL A 71 10.64 21.19 11.58
CA VAL A 71 10.91 21.94 10.35
C VAL A 71 10.96 20.96 9.19
N VAL A 72 10.15 21.20 8.16
CA VAL A 72 10.10 20.39 6.94
C VAL A 72 10.70 21.22 5.81
N GLU A 73 11.73 20.68 5.17
CA GLU A 73 12.40 21.31 4.04
C GLU A 73 12.15 20.49 2.77
N ASP A 74 11.77 21.16 1.69
CA ASP A 74 11.62 20.55 0.37
C ASP A 74 12.93 20.59 -0.45
N GLU A 75 12.88 20.00 -1.65
CA GLU A 75 14.04 19.96 -2.56
C GLU A 75 14.41 21.33 -3.16
N ASP A 76 13.50 22.29 -3.18
CA ASP A 76 13.75 23.67 -3.62
C ASP A 76 14.38 24.53 -2.51
N GLY A 77 14.55 23.98 -1.31
CA GLY A 77 15.15 24.63 -0.15
C GLY A 77 14.19 25.49 0.66
N HIS A 78 12.88 25.43 0.39
CA HIS A 78 11.89 26.10 1.22
C HIS A 78 11.64 25.28 2.49
N ALA A 79 11.59 25.98 3.63
CA ALA A 79 11.41 25.40 4.95
C ALA A 79 10.14 25.92 5.62
N GLU A 80 9.32 25.01 6.14
CA GLU A 80 8.11 25.30 6.90
C GLU A 80 8.16 24.72 8.30
N HIS A 81 7.51 25.40 9.23
CA HIS A 81 7.47 25.05 10.65
C HIS A 81 6.10 24.50 11.04
N PHE A 82 6.11 23.40 11.78
CA PHE A 82 4.92 22.70 12.29
C PHE A 82 5.14 22.27 13.73
N ASP A 83 4.06 22.01 14.47
CA ASP A 83 4.15 21.42 15.82
C ASP A 83 4.48 19.91 15.74
N ASP A 84 3.86 19.22 14.78
CA ASP A 84 3.93 17.78 14.58
C ASP A 84 4.09 17.43 13.09
N VAL A 85 4.66 16.25 12.81
CA VAL A 85 4.75 15.67 11.47
C VAL A 85 4.16 14.25 11.44
N VAL A 86 3.37 13.97 10.39
CA VAL A 86 2.85 12.64 10.11
C VAL A 86 3.52 12.08 8.86
N PHE A 87 4.29 11.00 9.01
CA PHE A 87 4.84 10.27 7.88
C PHE A 87 3.84 9.22 7.39
N SER A 88 3.26 9.48 6.21
CA SER A 88 2.40 8.54 5.46
C SER A 88 3.12 7.87 4.28
N CYS A 89 4.44 8.06 4.17
CA CYS A 89 5.29 7.43 3.17
C CYS A 89 5.93 6.14 3.70
N ASN A 90 6.75 5.49 2.87
CA ASN A 90 7.49 4.30 3.26
C ASN A 90 8.47 4.59 4.42
N ALA A 91 8.73 3.58 5.26
CA ALA A 91 9.63 3.66 6.41
C ALA A 91 11.08 3.95 6.00
N ASN A 92 11.55 3.38 4.89
CA ASN A 92 12.87 3.71 4.32
C ASN A 92 12.94 5.18 3.88
N GLN A 93 11.90 5.71 3.23
CA GLN A 93 11.81 7.11 2.85
C GLN A 93 11.84 8.02 4.08
N THR A 94 11.05 7.69 5.10
CA THR A 94 11.08 8.37 6.39
C THR A 94 12.49 8.38 6.97
N MET A 95 13.22 7.27 6.89
CA MET A 95 14.58 7.19 7.40
C MET A 95 15.58 8.06 6.65
N MET A 96 15.42 8.22 5.34
CA MET A 96 16.28 9.10 4.54
C MET A 96 16.03 10.57 4.87
N ILE A 97 14.77 10.99 4.97
CA ILE A 97 14.42 12.40 5.16
C ILE A 97 14.50 12.85 6.63
N LEU A 98 14.33 11.96 7.60
CA LEU A 98 14.36 12.32 9.02
C LEU A 98 15.78 12.67 9.47
N ASP A 99 15.94 13.82 10.13
CA ASP A 99 17.19 14.20 10.79
C ASP A 99 17.35 13.51 12.15
N LYS A 100 18.57 13.03 12.40
CA LYS A 100 19.01 12.39 13.65
C LYS A 100 17.94 11.47 14.26
N PRO A 101 17.52 10.40 13.55
CA PRO A 101 16.67 9.39 14.15
C PRO A 101 17.34 8.80 15.39
N ASN A 102 16.60 8.49 16.45
CA ASN A 102 17.15 7.82 17.62
C ASN A 102 17.38 6.32 17.33
N PHE A 103 17.94 5.59 18.31
CA PHE A 103 18.24 4.17 18.14
C PHE A 103 17.00 3.32 17.80
N ILE A 104 15.87 3.54 18.48
CA ILE A 104 14.63 2.76 18.27
C ILE A 104 14.04 3.07 16.90
N GLU A 105 14.00 4.35 16.50
CA GLU A 105 13.53 4.79 15.19
C GLU A 105 14.37 4.18 14.07
N ARG A 106 15.70 4.23 14.19
CA ARG A 106 16.60 3.58 13.23
C ARG A 106 16.32 2.10 13.11
N TRP A 107 16.32 1.39 14.23
CA TRP A 107 16.09 -0.05 14.26
C TRP A 107 14.74 -0.43 13.64
N LEU A 108 13.67 0.30 13.99
CA LEU A 108 12.33 -0.06 13.55
C LEU A 108 12.09 0.28 12.08
N LEU A 109 12.45 1.50 11.66
CA LEU A 109 12.21 1.96 10.29
C LEU A 109 13.08 1.21 9.28
N SER A 110 14.33 0.87 9.63
CA SER A 110 15.20 0.08 8.76
C SER A 110 14.88 -1.41 8.74
N ALA A 111 14.10 -1.91 9.71
CA ALA A 111 13.69 -3.32 9.76
C ALA A 111 12.55 -3.64 8.79
N ILE A 112 11.86 -2.63 8.26
CA ILE A 112 10.81 -2.83 7.26
C ILE A 112 11.45 -3.22 5.95
N ARG A 113 11.07 -4.41 5.48
CA ARG A 113 11.55 -4.96 4.21
C ARG A 113 10.62 -4.53 3.09
N TYR A 114 11.23 -4.26 1.94
CA TYR A 114 10.54 -4.00 0.70
C TYR A 114 10.87 -5.10 -0.30
N GLU A 115 9.95 -5.37 -1.22
CA GLU A 115 10.24 -6.26 -2.34
C GLU A 115 11.41 -5.73 -3.17
N SER A 116 12.20 -6.66 -3.69
CA SER A 116 13.40 -6.37 -4.47
C SER A 116 13.07 -5.46 -5.64
N GLU A 117 14.02 -4.63 -6.07
CA GLU A 117 13.84 -3.72 -7.22
C GLU A 117 13.48 -4.45 -8.52
N LEU A 118 13.86 -5.73 -8.63
CA LEU A 118 13.45 -6.62 -9.72
C LEU A 118 11.94 -6.88 -9.76
N HIS A 119 11.20 -6.54 -8.69
CA HIS A 119 9.80 -6.87 -8.46
C HIS A 119 8.86 -5.65 -8.34
N ASN A 120 9.36 -4.46 -8.70
CA ASN A 120 8.66 -3.20 -8.46
C ASN A 120 8.12 -2.53 -9.74
N HIS A 121 7.98 -3.28 -10.84
CA HIS A 121 7.53 -2.75 -12.13
C HIS A 121 6.14 -3.25 -12.47
N THR A 122 5.22 -2.31 -12.67
CA THR A 122 3.88 -2.62 -13.21
C THR A 122 3.70 -1.98 -14.56
N VAL A 123 3.26 -2.78 -15.54
CA VAL A 123 2.96 -2.33 -16.89
C VAL A 123 1.48 -2.51 -17.15
N VAL A 124 0.80 -1.44 -17.53
CA VAL A 124 -0.58 -1.44 -18.01
C VAL A 124 -0.53 -1.47 -19.54
N HIS A 125 -1.12 -2.49 -20.16
CA HIS A 125 -1.03 -2.69 -21.61
C HIS A 125 -2.24 -3.45 -22.17
N SER A 126 -2.30 -3.53 -23.49
CA SER A 126 -3.32 -4.27 -24.25
C SER A 126 -2.74 -5.46 -25.04
N ASP A 127 -1.48 -5.80 -24.78
CA ASP A 127 -0.78 -6.86 -25.49
C ASP A 127 -1.19 -8.26 -25.02
N ALA A 128 -2.12 -8.89 -25.74
CA ALA A 128 -2.60 -10.24 -25.40
C ALA A 128 -1.58 -11.36 -25.63
N SER A 129 -0.45 -11.11 -26.32
CA SER A 129 0.56 -12.16 -26.57
C SER A 129 1.30 -12.61 -25.32
N VAL A 130 1.17 -11.89 -24.19
CA VAL A 130 1.68 -12.35 -22.88
C VAL A 130 0.84 -13.47 -22.27
N LEU A 131 -0.35 -13.73 -22.83
CA LEU A 131 -1.22 -14.79 -22.37
C LEU A 131 -1.01 -16.03 -23.25
N PRO A 132 -1.09 -17.26 -22.69
CA PRO A 132 -0.95 -18.48 -23.47
C PRO A 132 -2.10 -18.63 -24.47
N ASP A 133 -1.77 -19.15 -25.66
CA ASP A 133 -2.62 -19.19 -26.87
C ASP A 133 -3.80 -20.20 -26.81
N ILE A 134 -4.30 -20.52 -25.62
CA ILE A 134 -5.28 -21.58 -25.44
C ILE A 134 -6.69 -21.06 -25.73
N ALA A 135 -7.15 -21.37 -26.95
CA ALA A 135 -8.52 -21.32 -27.46
C ALA A 135 -9.60 -21.01 -26.40
N ALA A 136 -9.94 -19.71 -26.32
CA ALA A 136 -11.21 -19.10 -25.92
C ALA A 136 -11.85 -19.41 -24.54
N LYS A 137 -11.46 -20.45 -23.80
CA LYS A 137 -12.10 -20.83 -22.51
C LYS A 137 -11.39 -20.34 -21.23
N PRO A 138 -10.05 -20.32 -21.13
CA PRO A 138 -9.38 -19.87 -19.90
C PRO A 138 -9.49 -18.36 -19.63
N ILE A 139 -9.67 -17.56 -20.69
CA ILE A 139 -9.72 -16.10 -20.62
C ILE A 139 -11.00 -15.59 -19.95
N SER A 140 -12.08 -16.38 -19.87
CA SER A 140 -13.34 -15.92 -19.26
C SER A 140 -13.47 -16.23 -17.77
N THR A 141 -12.62 -17.09 -17.20
CA THR A 141 -12.72 -17.52 -15.79
C THR A 141 -11.52 -17.16 -14.92
N ARG A 142 -10.33 -16.94 -15.50
CA ARG A 142 -9.12 -16.63 -14.72
C ARG A 142 -8.97 -15.15 -14.45
N SER A 143 -8.59 -14.79 -13.22
CA SER A 143 -8.34 -13.41 -12.83
C SER A 143 -6.88 -12.97 -13.08
N ASN A 144 -5.97 -13.93 -13.20
CA ASN A 144 -4.56 -13.72 -13.48
C ASN A 144 -3.94 -14.88 -14.29
N HIS A 145 -2.78 -14.61 -14.87
CA HIS A 145 -1.86 -15.57 -15.46
C HIS A 145 -0.51 -15.41 -14.76
N ILE A 146 0.09 -16.50 -14.31
CA ILE A 146 1.39 -16.50 -13.61
C ILE A 146 2.35 -17.36 -14.43
N GLU A 147 3.52 -16.80 -14.73
CA GLU A 147 4.62 -17.51 -15.36
C GLU A 147 5.82 -17.51 -14.41
N GLN A 148 6.26 -18.71 -14.00
CA GLN A 148 7.42 -18.87 -13.13
C GLN A 148 8.67 -19.17 -13.96
N PHE A 149 9.76 -18.48 -13.67
CA PHE A 149 11.02 -18.63 -14.38
C PHE A 149 12.09 -19.27 -13.49
N GLY A 150 12.66 -20.38 -13.96
CA GLY A 150 13.70 -21.10 -13.23
C GLY A 150 13.18 -21.73 -11.93
N THR A 151 14.09 -22.01 -10.99
CA THR A 151 13.78 -22.77 -9.77
C THR A 151 13.50 -21.91 -8.55
N ARG A 152 13.77 -20.59 -8.62
CA ARG A 152 13.54 -19.69 -7.49
C ARG A 152 12.06 -19.35 -7.36
N PRO A 153 11.45 -19.46 -6.17
CA PRO A 153 10.02 -19.24 -6.01
C PRO A 153 9.57 -17.78 -6.18
N ASP A 154 10.47 -16.82 -5.99
CA ASP A 154 10.23 -15.39 -6.16
C ASP A 154 10.39 -14.93 -7.62
N ASN A 155 10.88 -15.77 -8.52
CA ASN A 155 11.12 -15.40 -9.91
C ASN A 155 9.90 -15.70 -10.79
N TYR A 156 8.88 -14.85 -10.69
CA TYR A 156 7.63 -15.02 -11.44
C TYR A 156 7.15 -13.69 -12.04
N GLU A 157 6.45 -13.78 -13.17
CA GLU A 157 5.66 -12.71 -13.79
C GLU A 157 4.17 -13.00 -13.52
N ILE A 158 3.39 -11.96 -13.23
CA ILE A 158 1.92 -12.11 -13.13
C ILE A 158 1.24 -11.07 -13.98
N THR A 159 0.36 -11.54 -14.87
CA THR A 159 -0.53 -10.70 -15.67
C THR A 159 -1.95 -10.80 -15.14
N TYR A 160 -2.52 -9.70 -14.67
CA TYR A 160 -3.94 -9.60 -14.34
C TYR A 160 -4.79 -9.37 -15.56
N ILE A 161 -5.89 -10.11 -15.64
CA ILE A 161 -6.88 -10.00 -16.71
C ILE A 161 -8.04 -9.17 -16.17
N MET A 162 -7.96 -7.84 -16.34
CA MET A 162 -8.88 -6.92 -15.67
C MET A 162 -10.33 -7.09 -16.14
N HIS A 163 -10.56 -7.66 -17.33
CA HIS A 163 -11.89 -7.97 -17.86
C HIS A 163 -12.73 -8.89 -16.94
N ASN A 164 -12.07 -9.73 -16.15
CA ASN A 164 -12.74 -10.68 -15.26
C ASN A 164 -12.84 -10.17 -13.82
N GLN A 165 -12.04 -9.18 -13.45
CA GLN A 165 -12.02 -8.60 -12.10
C GLN A 165 -12.82 -7.30 -12.00
N GLN A 166 -12.87 -6.53 -13.09
CA GLN A 166 -13.38 -5.17 -13.13
C GLN A 166 -14.59 -5.07 -14.07
N PRO A 167 -15.80 -4.80 -13.57
CA PRO A 167 -17.00 -4.72 -14.41
C PRO A 167 -16.88 -3.73 -15.58
N TRP A 168 -16.23 -2.58 -15.37
CA TRP A 168 -16.06 -1.54 -16.40
C TRP A 168 -15.19 -1.99 -17.58
N ALA A 169 -14.27 -2.94 -17.37
CA ALA A 169 -13.36 -3.39 -18.41
C ALA A 169 -14.10 -4.14 -19.54
N LYS A 170 -15.30 -4.68 -19.28
CA LYS A 170 -16.14 -5.34 -20.29
C LYS A 170 -16.60 -4.42 -21.43
N GLY A 171 -16.55 -3.10 -21.23
CA GLY A 171 -16.86 -2.12 -22.27
C GLY A 171 -15.69 -1.80 -23.21
N SER A 172 -14.50 -2.34 -22.94
CA SER A 172 -13.30 -2.13 -23.76
C SER A 172 -13.30 -3.06 -24.98
N ASP A 173 -12.88 -2.53 -26.13
CA ASP A 173 -12.59 -3.30 -27.34
C ASP A 173 -11.18 -3.93 -27.34
N LYS A 174 -10.32 -3.47 -26.42
CA LYS A 174 -8.94 -3.96 -26.24
C LYS A 174 -8.81 -4.74 -24.94
N PRO A 175 -7.89 -5.73 -24.87
CA PRO A 175 -7.49 -6.34 -23.61
C PRO A 175 -7.02 -5.28 -22.60
N CYS A 176 -7.47 -5.42 -21.35
CA CYS A 176 -7.07 -4.57 -20.23
C CYS A 176 -6.22 -5.44 -19.31
N LEU A 177 -4.90 -5.34 -19.48
CA LEU A 177 -3.94 -6.20 -18.80
C LEU A 177 -3.02 -5.36 -17.91
N VAL A 178 -2.66 -5.93 -16.76
CA VAL A 178 -1.70 -5.36 -15.84
C VAL A 178 -0.68 -6.42 -15.48
N THR A 179 0.53 -6.29 -16.01
CA THR A 179 1.63 -7.22 -15.75
C THR A 179 2.57 -6.65 -14.70
N TYR A 180 2.81 -7.45 -13.68
CA TYR A 180 3.81 -7.22 -12.65
C TYR A 180 5.06 -8.01 -13.01
N ASN A 181 6.18 -7.31 -12.94
CA ASN A 181 7.52 -7.86 -13.12
C ASN A 181 7.70 -8.52 -14.50
N PRO A 182 7.39 -7.78 -15.57
CA PRO A 182 7.42 -8.32 -16.91
C PRO A 182 8.85 -8.77 -17.26
N ARG A 183 8.99 -10.04 -17.57
CA ARG A 183 10.17 -10.65 -18.19
C ARG A 183 9.88 -11.02 -19.64
N SER A 184 8.63 -11.40 -19.91
CA SER A 184 8.13 -11.62 -21.26
C SER A 184 8.08 -10.28 -22.00
N ARG A 185 8.38 -10.33 -23.30
CA ARG A 185 8.40 -9.13 -24.14
C ARG A 185 6.96 -8.63 -24.32
N ILE A 186 6.72 -7.39 -23.90
CA ILE A 186 5.49 -6.66 -24.18
C ILE A 186 5.75 -5.73 -25.37
N ASP A 187 4.84 -5.72 -26.34
CA ASP A 187 4.87 -4.77 -27.45
C ASP A 187 4.74 -3.32 -26.94
N GLU A 188 5.80 -2.54 -27.12
CA GLU A 188 5.88 -1.13 -26.70
C GLU A 188 4.71 -0.28 -27.22
N SER A 189 4.20 -0.58 -28.42
CA SER A 189 3.08 0.16 -29.02
C SER A 189 1.75 -0.08 -28.30
N LYS A 190 1.66 -1.15 -27.51
CA LYS A 190 0.45 -1.56 -26.77
C LYS A 190 0.51 -1.19 -25.29
N ILE A 191 1.59 -0.55 -24.84
CA ILE A 191 1.77 -0.12 -23.46
C ILE A 191 1.08 1.22 -23.24
N VAL A 192 0.18 1.25 -22.27
CA VAL A 192 -0.54 2.45 -21.84
C VAL A 192 0.27 3.21 -20.80
N LYS A 193 0.82 2.49 -19.82
CA LYS A 193 1.56 3.11 -18.72
C LYS A 193 2.53 2.15 -18.03
N ARG A 194 3.60 2.71 -17.50
CA ARG A 194 4.52 2.05 -16.57
C ARG A 194 4.49 2.75 -15.23
N TRP A 195 4.57 1.96 -14.17
CA TRP A 195 4.66 2.45 -12.80
C TRP A 195 5.73 1.70 -12.04
N TRP A 196 6.36 2.44 -11.12
CA TRP A 196 7.35 1.92 -10.19
C TRP A 196 6.87 2.22 -8.78
N PHE A 197 6.79 1.19 -7.94
CA PHE A 197 6.44 1.34 -6.54
C PHE A 197 7.00 0.19 -5.73
N GLN A 198 7.36 0.47 -4.47
CA GLN A 198 7.88 -0.52 -3.55
C GLN A 198 6.75 -1.12 -2.71
N HIS A 199 6.71 -2.45 -2.63
CA HIS A 199 5.79 -3.17 -1.75
C HIS A 199 6.45 -3.50 -0.41
N VAL A 200 5.70 -3.34 0.70
CA VAL A 200 6.14 -3.80 2.03
C VAL A 200 5.99 -5.32 2.12
N VAL A 201 7.05 -6.00 2.54
CA VAL A 201 7.04 -7.45 2.79
C VAL A 201 6.46 -7.72 4.17
N HIS A 202 5.35 -8.47 4.22
CA HIS A 202 4.68 -8.88 5.46
C HIS A 202 5.14 -10.25 5.94
N ASP A 203 6.44 -10.36 6.24
CA ASP A 203 6.98 -11.58 6.85
C ASP A 203 6.51 -11.76 8.30
N VAL A 204 6.75 -12.94 8.87
CA VAL A 204 6.40 -13.25 10.28
C VAL A 204 6.96 -12.20 11.24
N ARG A 205 8.18 -11.69 10.98
CA ARG A 205 8.81 -10.66 11.82
C ARG A 205 8.05 -9.34 11.71
N HIS A 206 7.62 -8.93 10.53
CA HIS A 206 6.83 -7.70 10.35
C HIS A 206 5.50 -7.80 11.10
N ILE A 207 4.75 -8.88 10.87
CA ILE A 207 3.40 -9.04 11.43
C ILE A 207 3.43 -9.24 12.95
N ALA A 208 4.26 -10.16 13.44
CA ALA A 208 4.25 -10.56 14.85
C ALA A 208 5.05 -9.64 15.78
N LEU A 209 5.95 -8.79 15.23
CA LEU A 209 6.81 -7.92 16.04
C LEU A 209 6.75 -6.46 15.60
N LEU A 210 7.14 -6.15 14.36
CA LEU A 210 7.39 -4.76 13.96
C LEU A 210 6.13 -3.89 14.04
N ILE A 211 4.99 -4.38 13.55
CA ILE A 211 3.68 -3.69 13.66
C ILE A 211 3.40 -3.28 15.11
N HIS A 212 3.63 -4.16 16.07
CA HIS A 212 3.39 -3.87 17.48
C HIS A 212 4.43 -2.92 18.08
N CYS A 213 5.69 -2.98 17.63
CA CYS A 213 6.76 -2.10 18.06
C CYS A 213 6.59 -0.64 17.61
N PHE A 214 5.79 -0.35 16.57
CA PHE A 214 5.54 1.04 16.14
C PHE A 214 4.99 1.93 17.26
N ARG A 215 4.22 1.37 18.20
CA ARG A 215 3.75 2.10 19.39
C ARG A 215 4.87 2.76 20.21
N LEU A 216 6.11 2.28 20.08
CA LEU A 216 7.26 2.80 20.81
C LEU A 216 7.76 4.14 20.27
N ILE A 217 7.43 4.50 19.02
CA ILE A 217 7.86 5.75 18.39
C ILE A 217 6.71 6.71 18.09
N GLN A 218 5.47 6.23 18.08
CA GLN A 218 4.27 7.03 17.84
C GLN A 218 4.12 8.21 18.81
N GLY A 219 3.99 9.42 18.28
CA GLY A 219 3.76 10.67 19.01
C GLY A 219 4.98 11.18 19.79
N LYS A 220 6.15 10.54 19.66
CA LYS A 220 7.37 11.00 20.32
C LYS A 220 8.05 12.06 19.47
N ARG A 221 8.55 13.13 20.11
CA ARG A 221 9.25 14.24 19.44
C ARG A 221 8.43 14.82 18.27
N GLY A 222 7.12 14.97 18.48
CA GLY A 222 6.18 15.48 17.49
C GLY A 222 6.11 14.65 16.20
N THR A 223 6.36 13.33 16.28
CA THR A 223 6.47 12.46 15.10
C THR A 223 5.44 11.33 15.13
N TRP A 224 4.75 11.14 14.01
CA TRP A 224 3.72 10.13 13.85
C TRP A 224 3.95 9.34 12.56
N HIS A 225 3.47 8.09 12.53
CA HIS A 225 3.61 7.21 11.37
C HIS A 225 2.27 6.54 11.04
N CYS A 226 1.93 6.48 9.76
CA CYS A 226 0.80 5.71 9.25
C CYS A 226 1.12 5.12 7.87
N GLY A 227 0.23 4.28 7.36
CA GLY A 227 0.35 3.63 6.05
C GLY A 227 0.79 2.17 6.14
N ALA A 228 1.12 1.62 4.97
CA ALA A 228 1.28 0.19 4.72
C ALA A 228 2.31 -0.53 5.61
N HIS A 229 3.28 0.19 6.18
CA HIS A 229 4.32 -0.39 7.03
C HIS A 229 3.90 -0.49 8.51
N THR A 230 2.85 0.22 8.91
CA THR A 230 2.33 0.23 10.30
C THR A 230 1.26 -0.83 10.56
N LEU A 231 0.68 -1.38 9.49
CA LEU A 231 -0.33 -2.44 9.51
C LEU A 231 -0.07 -3.43 8.37
N ILE A 232 -0.99 -4.35 8.16
CA ILE A 232 -1.04 -5.27 7.01
C ILE A 232 -1.54 -4.48 5.79
N ASN A 233 -0.76 -4.39 4.70
CA ASN A 233 -1.02 -3.53 3.55
C ASN A 233 -2.33 -3.83 2.82
N SER A 234 -3.30 -2.93 2.93
CA SER A 234 -4.45 -2.84 2.04
C SER A 234 -4.85 -1.37 1.92
N GLN A 235 -5.71 -1.04 0.95
CA GLN A 235 -6.23 0.33 0.86
C GLN A 235 -7.00 0.72 2.12
N GLU A 236 -7.78 -0.22 2.66
CA GLU A 236 -8.58 -0.03 3.88
C GLU A 236 -7.69 0.20 5.11
N THR A 237 -6.70 -0.66 5.35
CA THR A 237 -5.84 -0.52 6.53
C THR A 237 -4.93 0.71 6.42
N CYS A 238 -4.49 1.09 5.22
CA CYS A 238 -3.77 2.34 5.00
C CYS A 238 -4.65 3.54 5.35
N PHE A 239 -5.89 3.57 4.86
CA PHE A 239 -6.85 4.62 5.17
C PHE A 239 -7.15 4.70 6.68
N VAL A 240 -7.47 3.56 7.29
CA VAL A 240 -7.74 3.46 8.74
C VAL A 240 -6.52 3.88 9.55
N SER A 241 -5.30 3.51 9.17
CA SER A 241 -4.10 3.93 9.91
C SER A 241 -3.93 5.45 9.97
N GLY A 242 -4.26 6.16 8.87
CA GLY A 242 -4.27 7.62 8.83
C GLY A 242 -5.33 8.22 9.75
N LEU A 243 -6.55 7.66 9.73
CA LEU A 243 -7.63 8.10 10.63
C LEU A 243 -7.31 7.83 12.10
N VAL A 244 -6.70 6.69 12.41
CA VAL A 244 -6.27 6.33 13.76
C VAL A 244 -5.22 7.33 14.24
N THR A 245 -4.23 7.67 13.42
CA THR A 245 -3.23 8.69 13.75
C THR A 245 -3.88 10.05 13.97
N ALA A 246 -4.79 10.49 13.08
CA ALA A 246 -5.54 11.73 13.24
C ALA A 246 -6.36 11.75 14.55
N ARG A 247 -7.02 10.64 14.90
CA ARG A 247 -7.72 10.47 16.18
C ARG A 247 -6.78 10.53 17.36
N GLN A 248 -5.55 10.01 17.23
CA GLN A 248 -4.55 10.11 18.30
C GLN A 248 -3.97 11.53 18.44
N MET A 249 -4.06 12.35 17.39
CA MET A 249 -3.67 13.77 17.41
C MET A 249 -4.78 14.71 17.88
N GLY A 250 -6.06 14.33 17.75
CA GLY A 250 -7.18 15.10 18.33
C GLY A 250 -8.46 15.10 17.52
N ALA A 251 -8.43 14.56 16.30
CA ALA A 251 -9.58 14.54 15.42
C ALA A 251 -10.70 13.62 15.94
N ASP A 252 -11.92 13.89 15.52
CA ASP A 252 -13.05 13.01 15.74
C ASP A 252 -13.14 11.90 14.69
N TYR A 253 -13.73 10.76 15.09
CA TYR A 253 -14.02 9.68 14.16
C TYR A 253 -15.30 10.02 13.38
N PRO A 254 -15.25 10.11 12.04
CA PRO A 254 -16.33 10.73 11.27
C PRO A 254 -17.47 9.78 10.89
N PHE A 255 -17.35 8.47 11.14
CA PHE A 255 -18.31 7.47 10.66
C PHE A 255 -19.23 6.95 11.76
N GLN A 256 -20.48 6.66 11.40
CA GLN A 256 -21.51 6.13 12.30
C GLN A 256 -21.65 4.60 12.22
N ASP A 257 -21.06 3.98 11.19
CA ASP A 257 -21.17 2.54 10.97
C ASP A 257 -20.47 1.74 12.09
N ALA A 258 -21.20 0.78 12.67
CA ALA A 258 -20.73 0.04 13.83
C ALA A 258 -19.58 -0.92 13.50
N GLU A 259 -19.57 -1.49 12.29
CA GLU A 259 -18.52 -2.39 11.84
C GLU A 259 -17.24 -1.63 11.52
N ALA A 260 -17.35 -0.52 10.79
CA ALA A 260 -16.23 0.39 10.52
C ALA A 260 -15.60 0.88 11.84
N ARG A 261 -16.43 1.26 12.82
CA ARG A 261 -15.96 1.68 14.16
C ARG A 261 -15.27 0.54 14.90
N LYS A 262 -15.78 -0.70 14.81
CA LYS A 262 -15.15 -1.88 15.41
C LYS A 262 -13.75 -2.10 14.85
N TRP A 263 -13.60 -2.08 13.53
CA TRP A 263 -12.30 -2.26 12.85
C TRP A 263 -11.34 -1.09 13.13
N PHE A 264 -11.84 0.15 13.10
CA PHE A 264 -11.09 1.33 13.50
C PHE A 264 -10.50 1.18 14.92
N ASN A 265 -11.34 0.78 15.89
CA ASN A 265 -10.91 0.56 17.27
C ASN A 265 -9.93 -0.60 17.42
N PHE A 266 -10.09 -1.66 16.63
CA PHE A 266 -9.16 -2.79 16.59
C PHE A 266 -7.79 -2.36 16.09
N TYR A 267 -7.69 -1.76 14.89
CA TYR A 267 -6.43 -1.35 14.30
C TYR A 267 -5.74 -0.24 15.11
N GLY A 268 -6.51 0.69 15.68
CA GLY A 268 -5.94 1.68 16.59
C GLY A 268 -5.33 1.06 17.85
N SER A 269 -5.97 0.04 18.42
CA SER A 269 -5.41 -0.72 19.54
C SER A 269 -4.16 -1.51 19.13
N VAL A 270 -4.05 -1.96 17.89
CA VAL A 270 -2.81 -2.59 17.37
C VAL A 270 -1.67 -1.57 17.33
N MET A 271 -1.91 -0.40 16.73
CA MET A 271 -0.91 0.66 16.49
C MET A 271 -0.47 1.38 17.77
N TYR A 272 -1.38 1.66 18.70
CA TYR A 272 -1.12 2.48 19.89
C TYR A 272 -1.30 1.72 21.21
N GLY A 273 -1.73 0.46 21.18
CA GLY A 273 -1.98 -0.34 22.37
C GLY A 273 -3.14 0.21 23.22
N TRP A 274 -3.00 0.09 24.53
CA TRP A 274 -3.97 0.61 25.50
C TRP A 274 -4.09 2.13 25.52
N ARG A 275 -3.14 2.85 24.91
CA ARG A 275 -3.13 4.32 24.83
C ARG A 275 -4.05 4.86 23.72
N PHE A 276 -4.61 3.98 22.90
CA PHE A 276 -5.46 4.40 21.79
C PHE A 276 -6.77 5.03 22.26
N ARG A 277 -7.11 6.21 21.74
CA ARG A 277 -8.39 6.88 21.99
C ARG A 277 -9.49 6.33 21.11
N LYS A 278 -10.17 5.27 21.58
CA LYS A 278 -11.27 4.62 20.86
C LYS A 278 -12.38 5.59 20.48
N ALA A 279 -13.02 5.33 19.35
CA ALA A 279 -14.27 5.95 18.97
C ALA A 279 -15.43 5.29 19.74
N SER A 280 -16.33 6.12 20.25
CA SER A 280 -17.57 5.72 20.93
C SER A 280 -18.64 5.27 19.95
#